data_AF-V7EIH0-F1
#
_entry.id   AF-V7EIH0-F1
#
_cell.length_a   1.000
_cell.length_b   1.000
_cell.length_c   1.000
_cell.angle_alpha   90.00
_cell.angle_beta   90.00
_cell.angle_gamma   90.00
#
_symmetry.space_group_name_H-M   'P 1'
#
loop_
_entity.id
_entity.type
_entity.pdbx_description
1 polymer ?
#
loop_
_entity_poly.entity_id
_entity_poly.type
_entity_poly.pdbx_seq_one_letter_code
_entity_poly.pdbx_strand_id
1 'polypeptide(L)'
;MPGLGLSMGITLTMLSLVVLLPIGALLLKGATFGLAGIWETVNRERVWAALFLSFRLSLFAALFNLVFGVLLAWVLVRYRFPGRRILDAAVDLPFALPTAVAGISLTALYAPNGAFGQLAGEIGWKIAYTQWGIFIALVFVGLPFVTRTVQPVIEEIEREVEEASATLGASRFHTIRHVILPMLTPAALTGFALALARAVGEYGSVIFIAGNIPLVTEIAPLLIIIQL
;
A
#
# COMPACT_ATOMS: atom_id res chain seq x y z
N MET A 1 28.34 9.64 -24.08
CA MET A 1 27.67 8.95 -25.19
C MET A 1 27.18 9.99 -26.19
N PRO A 2 27.71 10.03 -27.43
CA PRO A 2 27.19 10.93 -28.45
C PRO A 2 25.70 10.64 -28.69
N GLY A 3 24.86 11.69 -28.77
CA GLY A 3 23.41 11.58 -28.93
C GLY A 3 22.58 11.46 -27.65
N LEU A 4 23.21 11.35 -26.46
CA LEU A 4 22.52 11.23 -25.17
C LEU A 4 21.55 12.40 -24.90
N GLY A 5 21.94 13.63 -25.23
CA GLY A 5 21.08 14.80 -24.99
C GLY A 5 19.79 14.78 -25.81
N LEU A 6 19.88 14.38 -27.09
CA LEU A 6 18.72 14.35 -27.99
C LEU A 6 17.80 13.17 -27.68
N SER A 7 18.36 11.98 -27.44
CA SER A 7 17.58 10.79 -27.07
C SER A 7 16.94 10.94 -25.69
N MET A 8 17.65 11.52 -24.72
CA MET A 8 17.10 11.84 -23.40
C MET A 8 16.00 12.89 -23.50
N GLY A 9 16.18 13.95 -24.29
CA GLY A 9 15.17 14.97 -24.51
C GLY A 9 13.89 14.41 -25.12
N ILE A 10 14.00 13.57 -26.15
CA ILE A 10 12.85 12.88 -26.77
C ILE A 10 12.17 11.97 -25.75
N THR A 11 12.93 11.13 -25.03
CA THR A 11 12.38 10.18 -24.05
C THR A 11 11.65 10.90 -22.92
N LEU A 12 12.26 11.94 -22.33
CA LEU A 12 11.65 12.75 -21.28
C LEU A 12 10.38 13.45 -21.78
N THR A 13 10.39 13.97 -23.00
CA THR A 13 9.21 14.61 -23.60
C THR A 13 8.08 13.60 -23.79
N MET A 14 8.37 12.42 -24.35
CA MET A 14 7.37 11.38 -24.55
C MET A 14 6.78 10.90 -23.21
N LEU A 15 7.61 10.60 -22.21
CA LEU A 15 7.15 10.19 -20.87
C LEU A 15 6.32 11.30 -20.20
N SER A 16 6.77 12.56 -20.32
CA SER A 16 6.04 13.71 -19.78
C SER A 16 4.68 13.86 -20.46
N LEU A 17 4.59 13.73 -21.79
CA LEU A 17 3.32 13.83 -22.49
C LEU A 17 2.34 12.72 -22.07
N VAL A 18 2.81 11.47 -21.93
CA VAL A 18 1.98 10.34 -21.50
C VAL A 18 1.35 10.58 -20.13
N VAL A 19 2.06 11.24 -19.21
CA VAL A 19 1.57 11.54 -17.85
C VAL A 19 0.78 12.86 -17.80
N LEU A 20 1.31 13.91 -18.41
CA LEU A 20 0.77 15.27 -18.30
C LEU A 20 -0.48 15.48 -19.15
N LEU A 21 -0.62 14.81 -20.30
CA LEU A 21 -1.82 14.94 -21.13
C LEU A 21 -3.10 14.47 -20.41
N PRO A 22 -3.18 13.25 -19.83
CA PRO A 22 -4.40 12.82 -19.14
C PRO A 22 -4.67 13.67 -17.89
N ILE A 23 -3.65 14.04 -17.13
CA ILE A 23 -3.80 14.93 -15.96
C ILE A 23 -4.31 16.30 -16.40
N GLY A 24 -3.71 16.88 -17.43
CA GLY A 24 -4.11 18.17 -18.00
C GLY A 24 -5.54 18.13 -18.54
N ALA A 25 -5.93 17.07 -19.24
CA ALA A 25 -7.30 16.87 -19.71
C ALA A 25 -8.30 16.79 -18.55
N LEU A 26 -7.94 16.11 -17.46
CA LEU A 26 -8.74 16.03 -16.24
C LEU A 26 -8.91 17.40 -15.57
N LEU A 27 -7.83 18.19 -15.49
CA LEU A 27 -7.87 19.55 -14.95
C LEU A 27 -8.71 20.50 -15.81
N LEU A 28 -8.57 20.44 -17.14
CA LEU A 28 -9.37 21.23 -18.07
C LEU A 28 -10.85 20.86 -17.99
N LYS A 29 -11.18 19.55 -17.93
CA LYS A 29 -12.55 19.08 -17.70
C LYS A 29 -13.08 19.60 -16.36
N GLY A 30 -12.29 19.51 -15.29
CA GLY A 30 -12.65 20.07 -13.98
C GLY A 30 -12.90 21.58 -14.03
N ALA A 31 -12.10 22.33 -14.79
CA ALA A 31 -12.30 23.77 -14.96
C ALA A 31 -13.65 24.11 -15.63
N THR A 32 -14.17 23.24 -16.51
CA THR A 32 -15.50 23.46 -17.14
C THR A 32 -16.67 23.40 -16.16
N PHE A 33 -16.52 22.72 -15.01
CA PHE A 33 -17.53 22.69 -13.94
C PHE A 33 -17.57 23.99 -13.12
N GLY A 34 -16.51 24.81 -13.19
CA GLY A 34 -16.34 25.99 -12.36
C GLY A 34 -16.14 25.68 -10.87
N LEU A 35 -15.64 26.66 -10.11
CA LEU A 35 -15.39 26.50 -8.66
C LEU A 35 -16.67 26.16 -7.87
N ALA A 36 -17.81 26.73 -8.28
CA ALA A 36 -19.10 26.46 -7.65
C ALA A 36 -19.57 25.01 -7.85
N GLY A 37 -19.47 24.46 -9.07
CA GLY A 37 -19.86 23.09 -9.35
C GLY A 37 -18.94 22.06 -8.69
N ILE A 38 -17.63 22.35 -8.59
CA ILE A 38 -16.68 21.54 -7.81
C ILE A 38 -17.07 21.56 -6.33
N TRP A 39 -17.32 22.74 -5.77
CA TRP A 39 -17.70 22.88 -4.37
C TRP A 39 -19.00 22.14 -4.05
N GLU A 40 -20.04 22.28 -4.88
CA GLU A 40 -21.31 21.58 -4.71
C GLU A 40 -21.14 20.05 -4.74
N THR A 41 -20.24 19.55 -5.60
CA THR A 41 -19.97 18.12 -5.72
C THR A 41 -19.21 17.60 -4.50
N VAL A 42 -18.14 18.30 -4.09
CA VAL A 42 -17.29 17.88 -2.96
C VAL A 42 -18.01 18.04 -1.63
N ASN A 43 -18.86 19.06 -1.49
CA ASN A 43 -19.58 19.34 -0.25
C ASN A 43 -20.76 18.37 0.02
N ARG A 44 -20.90 17.31 -0.77
CA ARG A 44 -21.87 16.23 -0.51
C ARG A 44 -21.35 15.34 0.61
N GLU A 45 -22.22 15.05 1.57
CA GLU A 45 -21.92 14.16 2.71
C GLU A 45 -21.34 12.81 2.26
N ARG A 46 -21.90 12.23 1.20
CA ARG A 46 -21.42 10.97 0.62
C ARG A 46 -19.97 11.03 0.15
N VAL A 47 -19.55 12.15 -0.46
CA VAL A 47 -18.18 12.33 -0.93
C VAL A 47 -17.22 12.44 0.24
N TRP A 48 -17.57 13.23 1.26
CA TRP A 48 -16.79 13.33 2.49
C TRP A 48 -16.65 12.00 3.21
N ALA A 49 -17.74 11.23 3.34
CA ALA A 49 -17.72 9.91 3.96
C ALA A 49 -16.80 8.94 3.20
N ALA A 50 -16.86 8.91 1.87
CA ALA A 50 -16.02 8.06 1.03
C ALA A 50 -14.54 8.47 1.08
N LEU A 51 -14.25 9.78 1.02
CA LEU A 51 -12.88 10.30 1.18
C LEU A 51 -12.31 9.98 2.56
N PHE A 52 -13.07 10.26 3.62
CA PHE A 52 -12.65 9.97 4.98
C PHE A 52 -12.39 8.47 5.18
N LEU A 53 -13.28 7.60 4.69
CA LEU A 53 -13.10 6.16 4.76
C LEU A 53 -11.83 5.71 4.03
N SER A 54 -11.63 6.17 2.79
CA SER A 54 -10.46 5.84 1.98
C SER A 54 -9.18 6.27 2.67
N PHE A 55 -9.02 7.55 2.99
CA PHE A 55 -7.79 8.04 3.62
C PHE A 55 -7.53 7.41 4.99
N ARG A 56 -8.58 7.21 5.80
CA ARG A 56 -8.46 6.58 7.12
C ARG A 56 -7.98 5.13 7.00
N LEU A 57 -8.62 4.31 6.16
CA LEU A 57 -8.23 2.90 6.01
C LEU A 57 -6.87 2.75 5.32
N SER A 58 -6.58 3.57 4.31
CA SER A 58 -5.26 3.58 3.66
C SER A 58 -4.14 3.97 4.64
N LEU A 59 -4.39 4.95 5.52
CA LEU A 59 -3.44 5.34 6.56
C LEU A 59 -3.18 4.20 7.55
N PHE A 60 -4.23 3.58 8.08
CA PHE A 60 -4.07 2.44 9.00
C PHE A 60 -3.39 1.26 8.32
N ALA A 61 -3.74 0.95 7.07
CA ALA A 61 -3.11 -0.12 6.31
C ALA A 61 -1.62 0.18 6.05
N ALA A 62 -1.27 1.42 5.71
CA ALA A 62 0.12 1.84 5.52
C ALA A 62 0.92 1.78 6.82
N LEU A 63 0.35 2.17 7.97
CA LEU A 63 0.99 2.02 9.28
C LEU A 63 1.19 0.55 9.66
N PHE A 64 0.20 -0.30 9.40
CA PHE A 64 0.34 -1.74 9.57
C PHE A 64 1.47 -2.28 8.69
N ASN A 65 1.47 -1.93 7.40
CA ASN A 65 2.51 -2.34 6.46
C ASN A 65 3.89 -1.81 6.85
N LEU A 66 3.99 -0.60 7.44
CA LEU A 66 5.24 -0.05 7.93
C LEU A 66 5.85 -0.97 9.00
N VAL A 67 5.07 -1.33 10.01
CA VAL A 67 5.54 -2.19 11.11
C VAL A 67 5.83 -3.60 10.59
N PHE A 68 4.86 -4.24 9.97
CA PHE A 68 4.98 -5.64 9.56
C PHE A 68 5.89 -5.84 8.35
N GLY A 69 5.95 -4.88 7.42
CA GLY A 69 6.86 -4.92 6.28
C GLY A 69 8.32 -4.73 6.68
N VAL A 70 8.62 -3.84 7.64
CA VAL A 70 9.98 -3.71 8.20
C VAL A 70 10.39 -5.00 8.93
N LEU A 71 9.48 -5.56 9.75
CA LEU A 71 9.74 -6.82 10.45
C LEU A 71 9.95 -7.98 9.47
N LEU A 72 9.14 -8.06 8.42
CA LEU A 72 9.26 -9.09 7.40
C LEU A 72 10.55 -8.96 6.61
N ALA A 73 10.92 -7.74 6.20
CA ALA A 73 12.21 -7.47 5.57
C ALA A 73 13.38 -7.88 6.47
N TRP A 74 13.30 -7.56 7.77
CA TRP A 74 14.30 -7.97 8.75
C TRP A 74 14.44 -9.49 8.84
N VAL A 75 13.32 -10.20 8.97
CA VAL A 75 13.29 -11.67 9.05
C VAL A 75 13.84 -12.28 7.77
N LEU A 76 13.40 -11.79 6.61
CA LEU A 76 13.84 -12.27 5.31
C LEU A 76 15.32 -12.03 5.09
N VAL A 77 15.91 -10.92 5.53
CA VAL A 77 17.35 -10.67 5.33
C VAL A 77 18.21 -11.41 6.36
N ARG A 78 17.92 -11.23 7.65
CA ARG A 78 18.81 -11.62 8.75
C ARG A 78 18.77 -13.09 9.12
N TYR A 79 17.64 -13.79 8.86
CA TYR A 79 17.47 -15.18 9.29
C TYR A 79 17.54 -16.17 8.12
N ARG A 80 18.04 -17.38 8.40
CA ARG A 80 18.06 -18.51 7.48
C ARG A 80 17.14 -19.59 8.05
N PHE A 81 16.08 -19.93 7.32
CA PHE A 81 15.09 -20.93 7.73
C PHE A 81 14.50 -21.63 6.49
N PRO A 82 14.01 -22.89 6.63
CA PRO A 82 13.38 -23.60 5.51
C PRO A 82 12.12 -22.86 5.04
N GLY A 83 11.93 -22.72 3.73
CA GLY A 83 10.78 -22.03 3.14
C GLY A 83 10.95 -20.51 2.96
N ARG A 84 12.08 -19.91 3.37
CA ARG A 84 12.38 -18.46 3.16
C ARG A 84 12.11 -17.99 1.73
N ARG A 85 12.51 -18.77 0.71
CA ARG A 85 12.29 -18.42 -0.71
C ARG A 85 10.82 -18.37 -1.11
N ILE A 86 9.99 -19.24 -0.51
CA ILE A 86 8.55 -19.26 -0.77
C ILE A 86 7.91 -18.03 -0.14
N LEU A 87 8.29 -17.72 1.11
CA LEU A 87 7.81 -16.52 1.79
C LEU A 87 8.23 -15.26 1.03
N ASP A 88 9.49 -15.17 0.61
CA ASP A 88 10.02 -14.06 -0.18
C ASP A 88 9.25 -13.89 -1.50
N ALA A 89 8.99 -14.98 -2.23
CA ALA A 89 8.16 -14.94 -3.44
C ALA A 89 6.70 -14.56 -3.16
N ALA A 90 6.15 -14.98 -2.02
CA ALA A 90 4.78 -14.63 -1.62
C ALA A 90 4.63 -13.12 -1.32
N VAL A 91 5.70 -12.43 -0.92
CA VAL A 91 5.69 -10.96 -0.78
C VAL A 91 5.47 -10.28 -2.14
N ASP A 92 5.94 -10.84 -3.24
CA ASP A 92 5.76 -10.23 -4.57
C ASP A 92 4.46 -10.63 -5.27
N LEU A 93 3.71 -11.57 -4.67
CA LEU A 93 2.44 -12.06 -5.20
C LEU A 93 1.44 -10.93 -5.51
N PRO A 94 1.28 -9.87 -4.69
CA PRO A 94 0.40 -8.75 -5.01
C PRO A 94 0.79 -7.99 -6.29
N PHE A 95 2.06 -8.00 -6.69
CA PHE A 95 2.51 -7.38 -7.95
C PHE A 95 2.26 -8.27 -9.16
N ALA A 96 2.32 -9.59 -8.98
CA ALA A 96 2.07 -10.55 -10.04
C ALA A 96 0.58 -10.73 -10.35
N LEU A 97 -0.30 -10.49 -9.37
CA LEU A 97 -1.74 -10.65 -9.55
C LEU A 97 -2.42 -9.41 -10.12
N PRO A 98 -3.35 -9.56 -11.08
CA PRO A 98 -4.33 -8.53 -11.36
C PRO A 98 -5.10 -8.18 -10.08
N THR A 99 -5.32 -6.90 -9.81
CA THR A 99 -5.98 -6.43 -8.58
C THR A 99 -7.37 -7.02 -8.40
N ALA A 100 -8.12 -7.19 -9.50
CA ALA A 100 -9.43 -7.86 -9.50
C ALA A 100 -9.34 -9.33 -9.05
N VAL A 101 -8.33 -10.07 -9.52
CA VAL A 101 -8.10 -11.47 -9.12
C VAL A 101 -7.75 -11.55 -7.65
N ALA A 102 -6.92 -10.62 -7.15
CA ALA A 102 -6.63 -10.51 -5.72
C ALA A 102 -7.91 -10.23 -4.91
N GLY A 103 -8.75 -9.31 -5.35
CA GLY A 103 -10.03 -8.98 -4.70
C GLY A 103 -10.98 -10.18 -4.62
N ILE A 104 -11.18 -10.90 -5.72
CA ILE A 104 -12.03 -12.10 -5.76
C ILE A 104 -11.46 -13.20 -4.86
N SER A 105 -10.15 -13.43 -4.90
CA SER A 105 -9.49 -14.44 -4.08
C SER A 105 -9.61 -14.12 -2.58
N LEU A 106 -9.35 -12.88 -2.18
CA LEU A 106 -9.53 -12.43 -0.80
C LEU A 106 -10.99 -12.53 -0.37
N THR A 107 -11.94 -12.18 -1.25
CA THR A 107 -13.37 -12.32 -0.97
C THR A 107 -13.74 -13.78 -0.76
N ALA A 108 -13.30 -14.70 -1.61
CA ALA A 108 -13.56 -16.13 -1.46
C ALA A 108 -13.00 -16.71 -0.15
N LEU A 109 -11.86 -16.18 0.32
CA LEU A 109 -11.22 -16.60 1.55
C LEU A 109 -11.91 -16.05 2.81
N TYR A 110 -12.34 -14.79 2.77
CA TYR A 110 -12.87 -14.05 3.94
C TYR A 110 -14.40 -13.91 3.96
N ALA A 111 -15.10 -14.38 2.92
CA ALA A 111 -16.56 -14.49 2.91
C ALA A 111 -17.05 -15.43 4.02
N PRO A 112 -18.29 -15.30 4.51
CA PRO A 112 -18.80 -16.14 5.60
C PRO A 112 -18.69 -17.65 5.36
N ASN A 113 -18.70 -18.07 4.10
CA ASN A 113 -18.51 -19.46 3.66
C ASN A 113 -17.05 -19.81 3.31
N GLY A 114 -16.12 -18.87 3.36
CA GLY A 114 -14.70 -19.05 3.11
C GLY A 114 -13.94 -19.60 4.32
N ALA A 115 -12.73 -20.13 4.10
CA ALA A 115 -11.94 -20.77 5.15
C ALA A 115 -11.67 -19.85 6.36
N PHE A 116 -11.30 -18.58 6.12
CA PHE A 116 -11.04 -17.63 7.20
C PHE A 116 -12.31 -16.94 7.70
N GLY A 117 -13.32 -16.78 6.83
CA GLY A 117 -14.58 -16.17 7.24
C GLY A 117 -15.44 -17.09 8.12
N GLN A 118 -15.39 -18.41 7.94
CA GLN A 118 -16.03 -19.37 8.84
C GLN A 118 -15.42 -19.31 10.24
N LEU A 119 -14.08 -19.35 10.34
CA LEU A 119 -13.36 -19.24 11.60
C LEU A 119 -13.64 -17.91 12.33
N ALA A 120 -13.68 -16.80 11.58
CA ALA A 120 -14.07 -15.51 12.15
C ALA A 120 -15.55 -15.49 12.57
N GLY A 121 -16.42 -16.21 11.86
CA GLY A 121 -17.83 -16.34 12.18
C GLY A 121 -18.10 -17.06 13.51
N GLU A 122 -17.26 -18.02 13.90
CA GLU A 122 -17.37 -18.73 15.19
C GLU A 122 -17.25 -17.77 16.39
N ILE A 123 -16.48 -16.69 16.24
CA ILE A 123 -16.31 -15.63 17.25
C ILE A 123 -17.23 -14.42 17.00
N GLY A 124 -18.18 -14.54 16.07
CA GLY A 124 -19.15 -13.49 15.74
C GLY A 124 -18.61 -12.34 14.89
N TRP A 125 -17.48 -12.52 14.21
CA TRP A 125 -16.84 -11.51 13.38
C TRP A 125 -17.08 -11.72 11.88
N LYS A 126 -17.41 -10.63 11.18
CA LYS A 126 -17.57 -10.62 9.72
C LYS A 126 -16.46 -9.79 9.10
N ILE A 127 -15.70 -10.40 8.18
CA ILE A 127 -14.54 -9.76 7.54
C ILE A 127 -14.93 -9.24 6.16
N ALA A 128 -15.31 -10.11 5.23
CA ALA A 128 -15.75 -9.67 3.90
C ALA A 128 -17.01 -8.80 3.98
N TYR A 129 -17.11 -7.88 3.04
CA TYR A 129 -18.18 -6.88 2.93
C TYR A 129 -18.22 -5.86 4.08
N THR A 130 -17.14 -5.74 4.85
CA THR A 130 -16.98 -4.76 5.94
C THR A 130 -15.71 -3.92 5.74
N GLN A 131 -15.50 -2.92 6.61
CA GLN A 131 -14.26 -2.13 6.61
C GLN A 131 -13.01 -2.98 6.87
N TRP A 132 -13.13 -4.12 7.55
CA TRP A 132 -12.02 -5.06 7.76
C TRP A 132 -11.57 -5.73 6.47
N GLY A 133 -12.50 -6.13 5.60
CA GLY A 133 -12.18 -6.66 4.28
C GLY A 133 -11.40 -5.65 3.43
N ILE A 134 -11.82 -4.39 3.46
CA ILE A 134 -11.11 -3.29 2.79
C ILE A 134 -9.70 -3.16 3.36
N PHE A 135 -9.57 -3.07 4.68
CA PHE A 135 -8.28 -2.96 5.36
C PHE A 135 -7.32 -4.10 4.98
N ILE A 136 -7.78 -5.35 4.97
CA ILE A 136 -6.97 -6.52 4.59
C ILE A 136 -6.52 -6.43 3.12
N ALA A 137 -7.40 -6.02 2.21
CA ALA A 137 -7.04 -5.83 0.81
C ALA A 137 -5.97 -4.73 0.63
N LEU A 138 -6.08 -3.63 1.37
CA LEU A 138 -5.09 -2.55 1.34
C LEU A 138 -3.75 -2.97 1.96
N VAL A 139 -3.78 -3.76 3.05
CA VAL A 139 -2.57 -4.37 3.63
C VAL A 139 -1.90 -5.28 2.60
N PHE A 140 -2.66 -6.20 1.98
CA PHE A 140 -2.16 -7.13 0.99
C PHE A 140 -1.45 -6.43 -0.18
N VAL A 141 -2.06 -5.37 -0.74
CA VAL A 141 -1.46 -4.64 -1.86
C VAL A 141 -0.30 -3.73 -1.42
N GLY A 142 -0.33 -3.20 -0.20
CA GLY A 142 0.65 -2.23 0.28
C GLY A 142 1.90 -2.83 0.94
N LEU A 143 1.81 -4.04 1.52
CA LEU A 143 2.91 -4.70 2.24
C LEU A 143 4.21 -4.83 1.43
N PRO A 144 4.18 -5.16 0.12
CA PRO A 144 5.40 -5.36 -0.65
C PRO A 144 6.19 -4.07 -0.83
N PHE A 145 5.52 -2.90 -0.89
CA PHE A 145 6.18 -1.61 -1.04
C PHE A 145 7.11 -1.30 0.13
N VAL A 146 6.67 -1.53 1.36
CA VAL A 146 7.51 -1.34 2.55
C VAL A 146 8.62 -2.38 2.56
N THR A 147 8.28 -3.65 2.38
CA THR A 147 9.23 -4.76 2.48
C THR A 147 10.37 -4.60 1.48
N ARG A 148 10.06 -4.35 0.21
CA ARG A 148 11.05 -4.22 -0.88
C ARG A 148 11.84 -2.92 -0.85
N THR A 149 11.33 -1.88 -0.20
CA THR A 149 12.08 -0.63 -0.02
C THR A 149 13.08 -0.74 1.14
N VAL A 150 12.70 -1.42 2.22
CA VAL A 150 13.53 -1.54 3.43
C VAL A 150 14.57 -2.66 3.29
N GLN A 151 14.23 -3.76 2.62
CA GLN A 151 15.10 -4.91 2.42
C GLN A 151 16.52 -4.58 1.94
N PRO A 152 16.73 -3.84 0.83
CA PRO A 152 18.09 -3.55 0.34
C PRO A 152 18.92 -2.77 1.37
N VAL A 153 18.28 -1.89 2.14
CA VAL A 153 18.98 -1.14 3.20
C VAL A 153 19.40 -2.06 4.35
N ILE A 154 18.59 -3.06 4.70
CA ILE A 154 19.01 -4.06 5.70
C ILE A 154 20.16 -4.92 5.18
N GLU A 155 20.21 -5.22 3.88
CA GLU A 155 21.29 -5.97 3.24
C GLU A 155 22.61 -5.19 3.20
N GLU A 156 22.56 -3.86 3.05
CA GLU A 156 23.72 -2.97 3.09
C GLU A 156 24.29 -2.75 4.50
N ILE A 157 23.48 -2.94 5.56
CA ILE A 157 23.96 -2.80 6.94
C ILE A 157 24.88 -3.99 7.28
N GLU A 158 26.17 -3.71 7.21
CA GLU A 158 27.27 -4.56 7.66
C GLU A 158 27.09 -5.04 9.12
N ARG A 159 27.52 -6.28 9.40
CA ARG A 159 27.41 -6.89 10.74
C ARG A 159 28.32 -6.19 11.75
N GLU A 160 29.39 -5.60 11.25
CA GLU A 160 30.39 -4.81 11.95
C GLU A 160 29.75 -3.67 12.75
N VAL A 161 28.66 -3.08 12.26
CA VAL A 161 27.90 -2.03 12.97
C VAL A 161 27.24 -2.58 14.24
N GLU A 162 26.69 -3.80 14.18
CA GLU A 162 26.09 -4.47 15.34
C GLU A 162 27.19 -4.93 16.33
N GLU A 163 28.31 -5.43 15.81
CA GLU A 163 29.46 -5.89 16.62
C GLU A 163 30.15 -4.73 17.34
N ALA A 164 30.28 -3.56 16.69
CA ALA A 164 30.80 -2.35 17.32
C ALA A 164 29.90 -1.89 18.48
N SER A 165 28.58 -1.93 18.29
CA SER A 165 27.61 -1.63 19.36
C SER A 165 27.73 -2.62 20.53
N ALA A 166 27.87 -3.91 20.24
CA ALA A 166 28.05 -4.93 21.27
C ALA A 166 29.38 -4.78 22.03
N THR A 167 30.46 -4.39 21.35
CA THR A 167 31.78 -4.13 21.97
C THR A 167 31.75 -2.94 22.94
N LEU A 168 30.88 -1.95 22.69
CA LEU A 168 30.62 -0.84 23.60
C LEU A 168 29.71 -1.23 24.79
N GLY A 169 29.35 -2.50 24.94
CA GLY A 169 28.52 -3.02 26.03
C GLY A 169 27.01 -2.83 25.83
N ALA A 170 26.57 -2.45 24.63
CA ALA A 170 25.14 -2.27 24.36
C ALA A 170 24.40 -3.61 24.29
N SER A 171 23.16 -3.63 24.79
CA SER A 171 22.26 -4.77 24.59
C SER A 171 21.69 -4.78 23.17
N ARG A 172 21.26 -5.96 22.69
CA ARG A 172 20.66 -6.11 21.35
C ARG A 172 19.48 -5.16 21.11
N PHE A 173 18.64 -4.96 22.12
CA PHE A 173 17.51 -4.02 22.02
C PHE A 173 17.99 -2.57 21.87
N HIS A 174 19.07 -2.20 22.58
CA HIS A 174 19.67 -0.88 22.42
C HIS A 174 20.23 -0.68 21.01
N THR A 175 20.97 -1.66 20.48
CA THR A 175 21.51 -1.65 19.12
C THR A 175 20.39 -1.50 18.08
N ILE A 176 19.33 -2.29 18.18
CA ILE A 176 18.19 -2.20 17.26
C ILE A 176 17.54 -0.81 17.32
N ARG A 177 17.27 -0.29 18.52
CA ARG A 177 16.52 0.96 18.67
C ARG A 177 17.33 2.21 18.34
N HIS A 178 18.62 2.25 18.65
CA HIS A 178 19.44 3.47 18.56
C HIS A 178 20.46 3.45 17.44
N VAL A 179 20.74 2.29 16.83
CA VAL A 179 21.70 2.17 15.72
C VAL A 179 20.95 1.78 14.44
N ILE A 180 20.28 0.63 14.46
CA ILE A 180 19.65 0.06 13.26
C ILE A 180 18.40 0.85 12.85
N LEU A 181 17.46 1.08 13.77
CA LEU A 181 16.19 1.71 13.45
C LEU A 181 16.36 3.11 12.84
N PRO A 182 17.25 4.00 13.36
CA PRO A 182 17.57 5.28 12.72
C PRO A 182 18.03 5.14 11.28
N MET A 183 18.89 4.16 10.97
CA MET A 183 19.38 3.88 9.61
C MET A 183 18.25 3.39 8.69
N LEU A 184 17.29 2.63 9.20
CA LEU A 184 16.14 2.14 8.43
C LEU A 184 15.03 3.19 8.25
N THR A 185 14.95 4.22 9.10
CA THR A 185 13.86 5.21 9.09
C THR A 185 13.60 5.85 7.72
N PRO A 186 14.62 6.33 6.97
CA PRO A 186 14.38 6.95 5.67
C PRO A 186 13.73 5.99 4.67
N ALA A 187 14.21 4.75 4.62
CA ALA A 187 13.65 3.70 3.77
C ALA A 187 12.25 3.28 4.23
N ALA A 188 12.04 3.16 5.53
CA ALA A 188 10.75 2.79 6.11
C ALA A 188 9.69 3.87 5.82
N LEU A 189 10.03 5.16 5.96
CA LEU A 189 9.15 6.28 5.60
C LEU A 189 8.85 6.33 4.10
N THR A 190 9.84 6.02 3.26
CA THR A 190 9.65 5.93 1.80
C THR A 190 8.69 4.79 1.46
N GLY A 191 8.90 3.60 2.04
CA GLY A 191 8.01 2.46 1.90
C GLY A 191 6.59 2.76 2.38
N PHE A 192 6.45 3.45 3.53
CA PHE A 192 5.16 3.91 4.05
C PHE A 192 4.45 4.85 3.08
N ALA A 193 5.15 5.84 2.54
CA ALA A 193 4.58 6.80 1.60
C ALA A 193 4.10 6.11 0.31
N LEU A 194 4.88 5.15 -0.22
CA LEU A 194 4.50 4.34 -1.38
C LEU A 194 3.30 3.45 -1.08
N ALA A 195 3.27 2.78 0.07
CA ALA A 195 2.14 1.95 0.49
C ALA A 195 0.86 2.77 0.67
N LEU A 196 0.96 3.96 1.26
CA LEU A 196 -0.15 4.90 1.42
C LEU A 196 -0.68 5.37 0.07
N ALA A 197 0.21 5.86 -0.81
CA ALA A 197 -0.16 6.31 -2.16
C ALA A 197 -0.85 5.18 -2.94
N ARG A 198 -0.33 3.96 -2.86
CA ARG A 198 -0.93 2.79 -3.50
C ARG A 198 -2.30 2.45 -2.93
N ALA A 199 -2.46 2.51 -1.61
CA ALA A 199 -3.69 2.17 -0.92
C ALA A 199 -4.81 3.18 -1.15
N VAL A 200 -4.50 4.48 -1.25
CA VAL A 200 -5.50 5.53 -1.53
C VAL A 200 -6.11 5.37 -2.92
N GLY A 201 -5.29 4.98 -3.90
CA GLY A 201 -5.72 4.75 -5.28
C GLY A 201 -6.24 3.34 -5.56
N GLU A 202 -6.35 2.47 -4.56
CA GLU A 202 -6.81 1.10 -4.79
C GLU A 202 -8.31 1.03 -5.06
N TYR A 203 -8.68 0.28 -6.09
CA TYR A 203 -10.06 0.08 -6.53
C TYR A 203 -10.33 -1.40 -6.84
N GLY A 204 -9.47 -2.02 -7.65
CA GLY A 204 -9.72 -3.33 -8.25
C GLY A 204 -9.81 -4.47 -7.23
N SER A 205 -9.02 -4.45 -6.15
CA SER A 205 -9.15 -5.45 -5.09
C SER A 205 -10.31 -5.14 -4.14
N VAL A 206 -10.57 -3.85 -3.90
CA VAL A 206 -11.55 -3.40 -2.91
C VAL A 206 -12.98 -3.57 -3.39
N ILE A 207 -13.28 -3.39 -4.69
CA ILE A 207 -14.65 -3.49 -5.21
C ILE A 207 -15.32 -4.83 -4.93
N PHE A 208 -14.56 -5.92 -4.91
CA PHE A 208 -15.11 -7.27 -4.69
C PHE A 208 -15.30 -7.61 -3.21
N ILE A 209 -14.42 -7.09 -2.34
CA ILE A 209 -14.42 -7.42 -0.91
C ILE A 209 -15.15 -6.39 -0.06
N ALA A 210 -15.34 -5.18 -0.55
CA ALA A 210 -16.13 -4.14 0.10
C ALA A 210 -17.63 -4.44 -0.07
N GLY A 211 -18.42 -4.06 0.93
CA GLY A 211 -19.88 -4.14 0.83
C GLY A 211 -20.48 -3.08 -0.12
N ASN A 212 -19.69 -2.07 -0.50
CA ASN A 212 -20.07 -0.94 -1.35
C ASN A 212 -21.36 -0.23 -0.89
N ILE A 213 -21.56 -0.19 0.43
CA ILE A 213 -22.72 0.44 1.05
C ILE A 213 -22.41 1.93 1.20
N PRO A 214 -23.24 2.84 0.63
CA PRO A 214 -23.07 4.28 0.79
C PRO A 214 -22.91 4.67 2.26
N LEU A 215 -21.99 5.59 2.53
CA LEU A 215 -21.65 6.09 3.87
C LEU A 215 -20.99 5.08 4.84
N VAL A 216 -20.85 3.80 4.47
CA VAL A 216 -20.34 2.76 5.38
C VAL A 216 -19.08 2.07 4.85
N THR A 217 -19.13 1.54 3.63
CA THR A 217 -18.06 0.75 3.01
C THR A 217 -17.71 1.20 1.59
N GLU A 218 -18.24 2.33 1.16
CA GLU A 218 -17.95 2.94 -0.15
C GLU A 218 -16.66 3.75 -0.12
N ILE A 219 -15.71 3.40 -0.97
CA ILE A 219 -14.42 4.11 -1.11
C ILE A 219 -14.48 5.18 -2.20
N ALA A 220 -13.65 6.22 -2.09
CA ALA A 220 -13.62 7.33 -3.05
C ALA A 220 -13.37 6.89 -4.51
N PRO A 221 -12.44 5.97 -4.82
CA PRO A 221 -12.25 5.50 -6.20
C PRO A 221 -13.50 4.86 -6.83
N LEU A 222 -14.29 4.13 -6.02
CA LEU A 222 -15.55 3.54 -6.48
C LEU A 222 -16.60 4.61 -6.73
N LEU A 223 -16.70 5.59 -5.84
CA LEU A 223 -17.66 6.69 -5.98
C LEU A 223 -17.43 7.48 -7.28
N ILE A 224 -16.17 7.70 -7.67
CA ILE A 224 -15.82 8.37 -8.93
C ILE A 224 -16.36 7.58 -10.13
N ILE A 225 -16.23 6.25 -10.13
CA ILE A 225 -16.69 5.41 -11.25
C ILE A 225 -18.22 5.37 -11.34
N ILE A 226 -18.92 5.37 -10.22
CA ILE A 226 -20.39 5.36 -10.21
C ILE A 226 -20.98 6.72 -10.64
N GLN A 227 -20.24 7.82 -10.46
CA GLN A 227 -20.66 9.18 -10.81
C GLN A 227 -20.28 9.61 -12.25
N LEU A 228 -19.42 8.83 -12.93
CA LEU A 228 -19.02 9.03 -14.33
C LEU A 228 -19.99 8.33 -15.29
#